data_AF-A0A938LM82-F1
#
_entry.id   AF-A0A938LM82-F1
#
_cell.length_a   1.000
_cell.length_b   1.000
_cell.length_c   1.000
_cell.angle_alpha   90.00
_cell.angle_beta   90.00
_cell.angle_gamma   90.00
#
_symmetry.space_group_name_H-M   'P 1'
#
loop_
_entity.id
_entity.type
_entity.pdbx_description
1 polymer ?
#
loop_
_entity_poly.entity_id
_entity_poly.type
_entity_poly.pdbx_seq_one_letter_code
_entity_poly.pdbx_strand_id
1 'polypeptide(L)'
;MDKPAKTLTHYVEEDLRRRIQSGQDLPHHLTLASLSRHYGVSFAPVRSALDTLIQEGLIRKKENNGRIEVNSDKVGTKGSYEPVASPLKSDDWDRILIKEVMLASLSGTATYLREEALAHKHNTGRSVIRSTFSRFAGAGLIEHIPRRGWRVRPLNLEDMRAYLQVRETLELKALDLARPHLVREHLVQMLAANQSDGTAAPDNRLHEYIIEKSGNHYIRDFFRQHVAAYYRTLFDYAAPETSVVVEMAEQHTRILDALIARAWTRARLALAEHIQSQERVLGRLLTLVDGKKSPSRHSRGKSAYSS
;
A
#
# COMPACT_ATOMS: atom_id res chain seq x y z
N MET A 1 6.05 -5.55 -20.72
CA MET A 1 5.32 -5.72 -19.45
C MET A 1 3.86 -5.39 -19.73
N ASP A 2 2.99 -6.38 -19.62
CA ASP A 2 1.60 -6.27 -20.03
C ASP A 2 0.78 -5.43 -19.03
N LYS A 3 -0.18 -4.64 -19.54
CA LYS A 3 -0.89 -3.63 -18.75
C LYS A 3 -1.98 -4.27 -17.88
N PRO A 4 -2.09 -3.96 -16.56
CA PRO A 4 -3.19 -4.46 -15.75
C PRO A 4 -4.54 -3.93 -16.25
N ALA A 5 -5.57 -4.77 -16.17
CA ALA A 5 -6.91 -4.41 -16.61
C ALA A 5 -7.48 -3.21 -15.84
N LYS A 6 -8.13 -2.29 -16.57
CA LYS A 6 -8.61 -0.99 -16.04
C LYS A 6 -9.68 -1.14 -14.95
N THR A 7 -10.46 -2.22 -14.98
CA THR A 7 -11.53 -2.56 -14.04
C THR A 7 -11.68 -4.09 -13.96
N LEU A 8 -12.38 -4.59 -12.94
CA LEU A 8 -12.76 -6.01 -12.85
C LEU A 8 -13.59 -6.47 -14.07
N THR A 9 -14.46 -5.61 -14.59
CA THR A 9 -15.22 -5.89 -15.83
C THR A 9 -14.28 -6.05 -17.02
N HIS A 10 -13.38 -5.09 -17.25
CA HIS A 10 -12.41 -5.14 -18.33
C HIS A 10 -11.48 -6.36 -18.21
N TYR A 11 -11.14 -6.77 -16.98
CA TYR A 11 -10.34 -7.96 -16.76
C TYR A 11 -11.03 -9.22 -17.24
N VAL A 12 -12.26 -9.45 -16.78
CA VAL A 12 -13.08 -10.60 -17.15
C VAL A 12 -13.33 -10.61 -18.66
N GLU A 13 -13.68 -9.45 -19.22
CA GLU A 13 -13.94 -9.26 -20.64
C GLU A 13 -12.72 -9.57 -21.51
N GLU A 14 -11.58 -8.92 -21.22
CA GLU A 14 -10.36 -9.05 -22.02
C GLU A 14 -9.75 -10.44 -21.91
N ASP A 15 -9.79 -11.07 -20.73
CA ASP A 15 -9.29 -12.44 -20.58
C ASP A 15 -10.13 -13.44 -21.37
N LEU A 16 -11.46 -13.36 -21.28
CA LEU A 16 -12.36 -14.20 -22.07
C LEU A 16 -12.20 -13.94 -23.58
N ARG A 17 -12.09 -12.68 -24.00
CA ARG A 17 -11.86 -12.30 -25.40
C ARG A 17 -10.58 -12.93 -25.93
N ARG A 18 -9.45 -12.75 -25.23
CA ARG A 18 -8.14 -13.30 -25.64
C ARG A 18 -8.17 -14.82 -25.72
N ARG A 19 -8.82 -15.51 -24.77
CA ARG A 19 -8.95 -16.98 -24.79
C ARG A 19 -9.74 -17.46 -26.01
N ILE A 20 -10.88 -16.84 -26.31
CA ILE A 20 -11.71 -17.18 -27.49
C ILE A 20 -10.94 -16.96 -28.79
N GLN A 21 -10.31 -15.78 -28.93
CA GLN A 21 -9.59 -15.41 -30.14
C GLN A 21 -8.28 -16.19 -30.35
N SER A 22 -7.69 -16.76 -29.29
CA SER A 22 -6.48 -17.59 -29.39
C SER A 22 -6.76 -19.09 -29.42
N GLY A 23 -8.04 -19.50 -29.45
CA GLY A 23 -8.43 -20.91 -29.44
C GLY A 23 -8.02 -21.66 -28.17
N GLN A 24 -7.80 -20.95 -27.06
CA GLN A 24 -7.48 -21.52 -25.76
C GLN A 24 -8.73 -22.02 -25.04
N ASP A 25 -8.54 -22.96 -24.12
CA ASP A 25 -9.62 -23.44 -23.28
C ASP A 25 -10.16 -22.32 -22.38
N LEU A 26 -11.48 -22.22 -22.32
CA LEU A 26 -12.16 -21.34 -21.38
C LEU A 26 -12.03 -21.88 -19.97
N PRO A 27 -11.89 -21.00 -18.96
CA PRO A 27 -11.62 -21.41 -17.60
C PRO A 27 -12.69 -22.34 -17.02
N HIS A 28 -13.97 -22.12 -17.37
CA HIS A 28 -15.12 -22.98 -17.03
C HIS A 28 -16.28 -22.75 -17.99
N HIS A 29 -17.43 -23.39 -17.74
CA HIS A 29 -18.71 -23.05 -18.39
C HIS A 29 -18.99 -21.54 -18.30
N LEU A 30 -19.56 -20.95 -19.35
CA LEU A 30 -19.92 -19.53 -19.43
C LEU A 30 -21.18 -19.21 -18.61
N THR A 31 -21.12 -19.42 -17.29
CA THR A 31 -22.18 -19.05 -16.35
C THR A 31 -21.69 -17.96 -15.40
N LEU A 32 -22.60 -17.12 -14.92
CA LEU A 32 -22.26 -16.08 -13.94
C LEU A 32 -21.60 -16.69 -12.68
N ALA A 33 -22.14 -17.81 -12.18
CA ALA A 33 -21.64 -18.52 -11.01
C ALA A 33 -20.19 -19.01 -11.14
N SER A 34 -19.89 -19.73 -12.22
CA SER A 34 -18.56 -20.28 -12.46
C SER A 34 -17.53 -19.18 -12.71
N LEU A 35 -17.86 -18.19 -13.54
CA LEU A 35 -16.94 -17.11 -13.88
C LEU A 35 -16.69 -16.19 -12.68
N SER A 36 -17.69 -15.85 -11.88
CA SER A 36 -17.49 -15.08 -10.65
C SER A 36 -16.55 -15.79 -9.67
N ARG A 37 -16.70 -17.11 -9.52
CA ARG A 37 -15.80 -17.91 -8.68
C ARG A 37 -14.38 -17.94 -9.23
N HIS A 38 -14.22 -18.14 -10.53
CA HIS A 38 -12.91 -18.21 -11.19
C HIS A 38 -12.14 -16.90 -11.07
N TYR A 39 -12.78 -15.78 -11.39
CA TYR A 39 -12.16 -14.46 -11.38
C TYR A 39 -12.14 -13.81 -9.98
N GLY A 40 -12.80 -14.40 -8.98
CA GLY A 40 -12.87 -13.86 -7.62
C GLY A 40 -13.63 -12.53 -7.53
N VAL A 41 -14.65 -12.34 -8.38
CA VAL A 41 -15.44 -11.09 -8.48
C VAL A 41 -16.93 -11.32 -8.27
N SER A 42 -17.68 -10.26 -7.95
CA SER A 42 -19.15 -10.34 -7.86
C SER A 42 -19.82 -10.58 -9.22
N PHE A 43 -21.14 -10.82 -9.24
CA PHE A 43 -21.85 -11.08 -10.49
C PHE A 43 -21.91 -9.88 -11.45
N ALA A 44 -21.86 -8.65 -10.92
CA ALA A 44 -22.04 -7.45 -11.75
C ALA A 44 -20.91 -7.27 -12.79
N PRO A 45 -19.60 -7.34 -12.43
CA PRO A 45 -18.51 -7.30 -13.41
C PRO A 45 -18.58 -8.39 -14.47
N VAL A 46 -18.94 -9.62 -14.06
CA VAL A 46 -19.07 -10.76 -15.00
C VAL A 46 -20.23 -10.53 -15.96
N ARG A 47 -21.38 -10.09 -15.46
CA ARG A 47 -22.55 -9.82 -16.30
C ARG A 47 -22.24 -8.76 -17.36
N SER A 48 -21.67 -7.63 -16.94
CA SER A 48 -21.29 -6.57 -17.87
C SER A 48 -20.28 -7.05 -18.91
N ALA A 49 -19.28 -7.84 -18.51
CA ALA A 49 -18.31 -8.41 -19.46
C ALA A 49 -18.96 -9.34 -20.48
N LEU A 50 -19.86 -10.22 -20.04
CA LEU A 50 -20.59 -11.13 -20.94
C LEU A 50 -21.51 -10.35 -21.88
N ASP A 51 -22.19 -9.30 -21.40
CA ASP A 51 -23.05 -8.46 -22.25
C ASP A 51 -22.23 -7.78 -23.36
N THR A 52 -21.02 -7.27 -23.06
CA THR A 52 -20.10 -6.74 -24.07
C THR A 52 -19.69 -7.81 -25.10
N LEU A 53 -19.29 -8.98 -24.64
CA LEU A 53 -18.85 -10.07 -25.53
C LEU A 53 -20.00 -10.61 -26.42
N ILE A 54 -21.25 -10.54 -25.93
CA ILE A 54 -22.45 -10.84 -26.74
C ILE A 54 -22.64 -9.78 -27.81
N GLN A 55 -22.50 -8.50 -27.48
CA GLN A 55 -22.60 -7.39 -28.44
C GLN A 55 -21.51 -7.49 -29.53
N GLU A 56 -20.32 -7.95 -29.17
CA GLU A 56 -19.22 -8.21 -30.11
C GLU A 56 -19.40 -9.50 -30.94
N GLY A 57 -20.39 -10.32 -30.59
CA GLY A 57 -20.68 -11.60 -31.27
C GLY A 57 -19.66 -12.70 -31.02
N LEU A 58 -18.77 -12.53 -30.03
CA LEU A 58 -17.79 -13.54 -29.60
C LEU A 58 -18.45 -14.71 -28.86
N ILE A 59 -19.52 -14.41 -28.13
CA ILE A 59 -20.38 -15.39 -27.46
C ILE A 59 -21.85 -15.08 -27.80
N ARG A 60 -22.73 -16.08 -27.69
CA ARG A 60 -24.16 -15.94 -27.98
C ARG A 60 -25.02 -16.71 -26.98
N LYS A 61 -26.27 -16.28 -26.82
CA LYS A 61 -27.27 -17.03 -26.05
C LYS A 61 -27.93 -18.05 -26.98
N LYS A 62 -27.98 -19.33 -26.57
CA LYS A 62 -28.72 -20.37 -27.29
C LYS A 62 -30.21 -20.05 -27.31
N GLU A 63 -30.85 -20.24 -28.46
CA GLU A 63 -32.29 -20.01 -28.64
C GLU A 63 -33.15 -20.94 -27.77
N ASN A 64 -32.67 -22.17 -27.52
CA ASN A 64 -33.47 -23.20 -26.84
C ASN A 64 -33.50 -23.08 -25.30
N ASN A 65 -32.45 -22.55 -24.67
CA ASN A 65 -32.33 -22.55 -23.21
C ASN A 65 -31.65 -21.30 -22.64
N GLY A 66 -31.32 -20.31 -23.48
CA GLY A 66 -30.68 -19.06 -23.08
C GLY A 66 -29.25 -19.21 -22.56
N ARG A 67 -28.66 -20.43 -22.58
CA ARG A 67 -27.28 -20.65 -22.12
C ARG A 67 -26.30 -19.96 -23.06
N ILE A 68 -25.25 -19.41 -22.49
CA ILE A 68 -24.21 -18.72 -23.24
C ILE A 68 -23.24 -19.76 -23.79
N GLU A 69 -22.92 -19.64 -25.08
CA GLU A 69 -21.90 -20.43 -25.77
C GLU A 69 -20.96 -19.54 -26.59
N VAL A 70 -19.77 -20.06 -26.89
CA VAL A 70 -18.82 -19.39 -27.78
C VAL A 70 -19.33 -19.47 -29.21
N ASN A 71 -19.15 -18.40 -29.96
CA ASN A 71 -19.41 -18.41 -31.39
C ASN A 71 -18.25 -19.12 -32.11
N SER A 72 -18.51 -20.30 -32.68
CA SER A 72 -17.51 -21.14 -33.38
C SER A 72 -16.75 -20.38 -34.46
N ASP A 73 -17.42 -19.46 -35.14
CA ASP A 73 -16.89 -18.73 -36.29
C ASP A 73 -15.91 -17.62 -35.87
N LYS A 74 -15.83 -17.34 -34.57
CA LYS A 74 -14.94 -16.33 -33.96
C LYS A 74 -13.80 -16.95 -33.15
N VAL A 75 -13.71 -18.27 -33.10
CA VAL A 75 -12.61 -18.97 -32.44
C VAL A 75 -11.39 -18.93 -33.36
N GLY A 76 -10.29 -18.35 -32.88
CA GLY A 76 -9.04 -18.34 -33.64
C GLY A 76 -8.34 -19.69 -33.61
N THR A 77 -7.31 -19.84 -34.44
CA THR A 77 -6.42 -21.01 -34.39
C THR A 77 -5.58 -20.98 -33.11
N LYS A 78 -5.28 -22.16 -32.53
CA LYS A 78 -4.46 -22.27 -31.31
C LYS A 78 -3.14 -21.51 -31.49
N GLY A 79 -3.07 -20.35 -30.85
CA GLY A 79 -1.94 -19.42 -30.93
C GLY A 79 -1.35 -19.11 -29.55
N SER A 80 -0.38 -18.21 -29.53
CA SER A 80 0.18 -17.69 -28.28
C SER A 80 -0.89 -16.93 -27.49
N TYR A 81 -1.14 -17.38 -26.26
CA TYR A 81 -1.99 -16.69 -25.30
C TYR A 81 -1.14 -15.94 -24.29
N GLU A 82 -1.38 -14.64 -24.17
CA GLU A 82 -0.81 -13.82 -23.11
C GLU A 82 -1.88 -13.60 -22.01
N PRO A 83 -1.65 -14.12 -20.79
CA PRO A 83 -2.58 -13.94 -19.68
C PRO A 83 -2.81 -12.46 -19.37
N VAL A 84 -4.08 -12.08 -19.20
CA VAL A 84 -4.41 -10.72 -18.74
C VAL A 84 -4.07 -10.62 -17.25
N ALA A 85 -3.31 -9.61 -16.87
CA ALA A 85 -3.05 -9.35 -15.46
C ALA A 85 -4.34 -8.92 -14.74
N SER A 86 -4.71 -9.65 -13.69
CA SER A 86 -5.83 -9.30 -12.81
C SER A 86 -5.66 -7.87 -12.27
N PRO A 87 -6.74 -7.11 -12.08
CA PRO A 87 -6.69 -5.86 -11.34
C PRO A 87 -6.11 -6.14 -9.95
N LEU A 88 -5.29 -5.20 -9.49
CA LEU A 88 -4.77 -5.20 -8.13
C LEU A 88 -5.92 -5.23 -7.12
N LYS A 89 -5.73 -5.95 -6.00
CA LYS A 89 -6.73 -6.02 -4.92
C LYS A 89 -6.84 -4.65 -4.24
N SER A 90 -7.90 -4.45 -3.45
CA SER A 90 -8.10 -3.19 -2.71
C SER A 90 -6.88 -2.82 -1.86
N ASP A 91 -6.27 -3.80 -1.18
CA ASP A 91 -5.11 -3.58 -0.30
C ASP A 91 -3.86 -3.17 -1.08
N ASP A 92 -3.71 -3.63 -2.31
CA ASP A 92 -2.60 -3.24 -3.19
C ASP A 92 -2.75 -1.77 -3.62
N TRP A 93 -3.99 -1.34 -3.92
CA TRP A 93 -4.29 0.06 -4.18
C TRP A 93 -4.09 0.95 -2.96
N ASP A 94 -4.45 0.46 -1.76
CA ASP A 94 -4.20 1.21 -0.53
C ASP A 94 -2.70 1.47 -0.36
N ARG A 95 -1.85 0.45 -0.54
CA ARG A 95 -0.39 0.61 -0.47
C ARG A 95 0.15 1.61 -1.50
N ILE A 96 -0.29 1.49 -2.76
CA ILE A 96 0.15 2.39 -3.85
C ILE A 96 -0.25 3.84 -3.53
N LEU A 97 -1.50 4.07 -3.17
CA LEU A 97 -2.03 5.42 -2.98
C LEU A 97 -1.60 6.02 -1.64
N ILE A 98 -1.34 5.22 -0.61
CA ILE A 98 -0.67 5.69 0.61
C ILE A 98 0.72 6.24 0.27
N LYS A 99 1.47 5.57 -0.61
CA LYS A 99 2.77 6.08 -1.07
C LYS A 99 2.64 7.42 -1.80
N GLU A 100 1.63 7.59 -2.65
CA GLU A 100 1.35 8.88 -3.31
C GLU A 100 1.01 9.98 -2.29
N VAL A 101 0.19 9.67 -1.28
CA VAL A 101 -0.14 10.60 -0.19
C VAL A 101 1.09 10.95 0.64
N MET A 102 1.92 9.96 0.98
CA MET A 102 3.18 10.14 1.70
C MET A 102 4.11 11.09 0.93
N LEU A 103 4.37 10.81 -0.35
CA LEU A 103 5.21 11.68 -1.19
C LEU A 103 4.65 13.11 -1.31
N ALA A 104 3.34 13.26 -1.47
CA ALA A 104 2.70 14.57 -1.50
C ALA A 104 2.82 15.33 -0.18
N SER A 105 2.75 14.63 0.97
CA SER A 105 2.94 15.22 2.30
C SER A 105 4.36 15.75 2.51
N LEU A 106 5.35 15.17 1.83
CA LEU A 106 6.74 15.62 1.84
C LEU A 106 7.02 16.82 0.93
N SER A 107 6.01 17.40 0.26
CA SER A 107 6.20 18.66 -0.49
C SER A 107 6.39 19.88 0.43
N GLY A 108 6.04 19.74 1.71
CA GLY A 108 6.10 20.81 2.70
C GLY A 108 5.09 21.94 2.46
N THR A 109 4.10 21.75 1.58
CA THR A 109 2.90 22.59 1.45
C THR A 109 1.67 21.71 1.23
N ALA A 110 0.47 22.28 1.38
CA ALA A 110 -0.76 21.53 1.10
C ALA A 110 -0.85 21.19 -0.39
N THR A 111 -0.89 19.90 -0.71
CA THR A 111 -0.94 19.39 -2.09
C THR A 111 -2.32 18.83 -2.40
N TYR A 112 -2.75 18.91 -3.67
CA TYR A 112 -4.05 18.41 -4.12
C TYR A 112 -3.86 17.29 -5.13
N LEU A 113 -4.21 16.07 -4.72
CA LEU A 113 -4.19 14.91 -5.60
C LEU A 113 -5.46 14.87 -6.47
N ARG A 114 -5.27 14.68 -7.77
CA ARG A 114 -6.34 14.63 -8.78
C ARG A 114 -6.58 13.19 -9.22
N GLU A 115 -7.84 12.76 -9.17
CA GLU A 115 -8.24 11.40 -9.53
C GLU A 115 -7.84 11.05 -10.97
N GLU A 116 -8.05 11.98 -11.92
CA GLU A 116 -7.75 11.74 -13.33
C GLU A 116 -6.25 11.56 -13.57
N ALA A 117 -5.42 12.40 -12.92
CA ALA A 117 -3.96 12.34 -13.05
C ALA A 117 -3.40 11.04 -12.47
N LEU A 118 -3.87 10.62 -11.30
CA LEU A 118 -3.44 9.37 -10.67
C LEU A 118 -3.98 8.13 -11.40
N ALA A 119 -5.21 8.19 -11.89
CA ALA A 119 -5.78 7.14 -12.74
C ALA A 119 -4.92 6.93 -13.99
N HIS A 120 -4.49 8.01 -14.64
CA HIS A 120 -3.56 7.94 -15.77
C HIS A 120 -2.18 7.41 -15.36
N LYS A 121 -1.59 7.96 -14.29
CA LYS A 121 -0.26 7.56 -13.77
C LYS A 121 -0.18 6.07 -13.46
N HIS A 122 -1.22 5.51 -12.84
CA HIS A 122 -1.25 4.11 -12.43
C HIS A 122 -2.03 3.21 -13.40
N ASN A 123 -2.40 3.72 -14.58
CA ASN A 123 -3.15 2.99 -15.60
C ASN A 123 -4.39 2.26 -15.04
N THR A 124 -5.24 2.98 -14.31
CA THR A 124 -6.43 2.45 -13.64
C THR A 124 -7.66 3.34 -13.88
N GLY A 125 -8.84 2.88 -13.45
CA GLY A 125 -10.06 3.67 -13.50
C GLY A 125 -10.14 4.76 -12.42
N ARG A 126 -10.71 5.92 -12.75
CA ARG A 126 -10.95 7.02 -11.77
C ARG A 126 -11.79 6.57 -10.58
N SER A 127 -12.74 5.65 -10.79
CA SER A 127 -13.58 5.10 -9.72
C SER A 127 -12.78 4.35 -8.65
N VAL A 128 -11.70 3.65 -9.03
CA VAL A 128 -10.81 2.96 -8.09
C VAL A 128 -10.12 3.99 -7.20
N ILE A 129 -9.47 4.99 -7.81
CA ILE A 129 -8.82 6.09 -7.09
C ILE A 129 -9.79 6.79 -6.14
N ARG A 130 -10.96 7.17 -6.64
CA ARG A 130 -12.01 7.84 -5.86
C ARG A 130 -12.48 7.01 -4.68
N SER A 131 -12.71 5.71 -4.88
CA SER A 131 -13.15 4.80 -3.81
C SER A 131 -12.10 4.66 -2.70
N THR A 132 -10.82 4.57 -3.08
CA THR A 132 -9.73 4.46 -2.12
C THR A 132 -9.52 5.77 -1.36
N PHE A 133 -9.51 6.91 -2.06
CA PHE A 133 -9.40 8.21 -1.42
C PHE A 133 -10.59 8.55 -0.52
N SER A 134 -11.79 8.06 -0.85
CA SER A 134 -12.94 8.19 0.04
C SER A 134 -12.71 7.43 1.37
N ARG A 135 -12.10 6.23 1.33
CA ARG A 135 -11.71 5.50 2.55
C ARG A 135 -10.65 6.25 3.34
N PHE A 136 -9.62 6.77 2.66
CA PHE A 136 -8.56 7.54 3.32
C PHE A 136 -9.09 8.81 3.99
N ALA A 137 -10.03 9.49 3.35
CA ALA A 137 -10.69 10.65 3.94
C ALA A 137 -11.58 10.28 5.13
N GLY A 138 -12.31 9.17 5.05
CA GLY A 138 -13.05 8.62 6.18
C GLY A 138 -12.14 8.25 7.38
N ALA A 139 -10.89 7.86 7.10
CA ALA A 139 -9.87 7.60 8.11
C ALA A 139 -9.08 8.86 8.55
N GLY A 140 -9.41 10.05 8.02
CA GLY A 140 -8.76 11.31 8.36
C GLY A 140 -7.37 11.53 7.76
N LEU A 141 -6.90 10.66 6.85
CA LEU A 141 -5.57 10.76 6.23
C LEU A 141 -5.48 11.91 5.19
N ILE A 142 -6.57 12.16 4.47
CA ILE A 142 -6.69 13.22 3.46
C ILE A 142 -8.08 13.86 3.54
N GLU A 143 -8.29 14.96 2.81
CA GLU A 143 -9.56 15.67 2.86
C GLU A 143 -10.09 15.97 1.46
N HIS A 144 -11.37 15.69 1.21
CA HIS A 144 -12.00 16.02 -0.07
C HIS A 144 -12.36 17.51 -0.12
N ILE A 145 -11.81 18.23 -1.08
CA ILE A 145 -12.12 19.65 -1.32
C ILE A 145 -12.90 19.76 -2.64
N PRO A 146 -14.18 20.17 -2.61
CA PRO A 146 -15.02 20.25 -3.79
C PRO A 146 -14.34 21.02 -4.94
N ARG A 147 -14.37 20.44 -6.15
CA ARG A 147 -13.75 20.99 -7.38
C ARG A 147 -12.21 21.14 -7.34
N ARG A 148 -11.55 20.91 -6.19
CA ARG A 148 -10.08 20.98 -6.03
C ARG A 148 -9.41 19.61 -5.86
N GLY A 149 -10.18 18.56 -5.61
CA GLY A 149 -9.66 17.20 -5.46
C GLY A 149 -9.34 16.88 -4.00
N TRP A 150 -8.32 16.04 -3.78
CA TRP A 150 -8.03 15.49 -2.46
C TRP A 150 -6.83 16.19 -1.84
N ARG A 151 -7.08 16.97 -0.79
CA ARG A 151 -6.06 17.72 -0.06
C ARG A 151 -5.27 16.79 0.84
N VAL A 152 -3.96 16.77 0.64
CA VAL A 152 -2.95 16.17 1.51
C VAL A 152 -2.30 17.29 2.31
N ARG A 153 -2.28 17.15 3.64
CA ARG A 153 -1.59 18.09 4.52
C ARG A 153 -0.07 17.82 4.48
N PRO A 154 0.78 18.85 4.59
CA PRO A 154 2.20 18.62 4.71
C PRO A 154 2.49 17.82 5.98
N LEU A 155 3.51 16.96 5.92
CA LEU A 155 4.04 16.30 7.11
C LEU A 155 4.47 17.39 8.09
N ASN A 156 4.04 17.27 9.33
CA ASN A 156 4.42 18.19 10.40
C ASN A 156 4.95 17.40 11.61
N LEU A 157 5.88 18.03 12.31
CA LEU A 157 6.61 17.38 13.41
C LEU A 157 5.71 17.12 14.63
N GLU A 158 4.70 17.96 14.85
CA GLU A 158 3.81 17.87 16.00
C GLU A 158 2.86 16.66 15.90
N ASP A 159 2.18 16.48 14.76
CA ASP A 159 1.33 15.33 14.48
C ASP A 159 2.14 14.03 14.52
N MET A 160 3.37 14.06 14.02
CA MET A 160 4.28 12.92 14.07
C MET A 160 4.63 12.53 15.52
N ARG A 161 4.94 13.51 16.38
CA ARG A 161 5.15 13.28 17.82
C ARG A 161 3.90 12.71 18.48
N ALA A 162 2.74 13.29 18.20
CA ALA A 162 1.47 12.81 18.73
C ALA A 162 1.21 11.34 18.32
N TYR A 163 1.47 10.99 17.07
CA TYR A 163 1.38 9.61 16.60
C TYR A 163 2.37 8.68 17.32
N LEU A 164 3.63 9.09 17.49
CA LEU A 164 4.66 8.30 18.18
C LEU A 164 4.29 8.05 19.66
N GLN A 165 3.71 9.03 20.35
CA GLN A 165 3.23 8.88 21.73
C GLN A 165 2.11 7.83 21.85
N VAL A 166 1.15 7.85 20.92
CA VAL A 166 0.09 6.85 20.86
C VAL A 166 0.67 5.47 20.52
N ARG A 167 1.56 5.41 19.53
CA ARG A 167 2.24 4.18 19.14
C ARG A 167 3.01 3.56 20.31
N GLU A 168 3.83 4.33 21.01
CA GLU A 168 4.56 3.88 22.20
C GLU A 168 3.59 3.30 23.22
N THR A 169 2.54 4.04 23.58
CA THR A 169 1.55 3.60 24.56
C THR A 169 0.92 2.25 24.18
N LEU A 170 0.50 2.11 22.91
CA LEU A 170 -0.19 0.92 22.43
C LEU A 170 0.75 -0.28 22.26
N GLU A 171 1.97 -0.08 21.73
CA GLU A 171 2.94 -1.14 21.54
C GLU A 171 3.51 -1.67 22.86
N LEU A 172 3.78 -0.79 23.81
CA LEU A 172 4.20 -1.20 25.15
C LEU A 172 3.10 -2.00 25.85
N LYS A 173 1.83 -1.60 25.69
CA LYS A 173 0.70 -2.38 26.19
C LYS A 173 0.55 -3.71 25.45
N ALA A 174 0.76 -3.73 24.14
CA ALA A 174 0.74 -4.95 23.33
C ALA A 174 1.80 -5.93 23.82
N LEU A 175 3.02 -5.45 24.09
CA LEU A 175 4.10 -6.24 24.65
C LEU A 175 3.73 -6.86 25.99
N ASP A 176 3.12 -6.08 26.90
CA ASP A 176 2.68 -6.58 28.20
C ASP A 176 1.65 -7.71 28.08
N LEU A 177 0.72 -7.61 27.12
CA LEU A 177 -0.30 -8.62 26.85
C LEU A 177 0.26 -9.83 26.08
N ALA A 178 1.28 -9.62 25.26
CA ALA A 178 1.86 -10.65 24.41
C ALA A 178 2.75 -11.63 25.17
N ARG A 179 3.30 -11.25 26.34
CA ARG A 179 4.29 -12.04 27.12
C ARG A 179 4.01 -13.56 27.19
N PRO A 180 2.81 -14.04 27.56
CA PRO A 180 2.55 -15.48 27.67
C PRO A 180 2.45 -16.20 26.31
N HIS A 181 2.30 -15.46 25.21
CA HIS A 181 2.08 -16.00 23.86
C HIS A 181 3.31 -15.88 22.95
N LEU A 182 4.41 -15.30 23.44
CA LEU A 182 5.65 -15.19 22.69
C LEU A 182 6.33 -16.55 22.55
N VAL A 183 6.52 -16.98 21.31
CA VAL A 183 7.25 -18.19 20.91
C VAL A 183 8.71 -17.85 20.69
N ARG A 184 9.62 -18.55 21.39
CA ARG A 184 11.07 -18.27 21.39
C ARG A 184 11.68 -18.46 20.00
N GLU A 185 11.25 -19.50 19.29
CA GLU A 185 11.76 -19.87 17.97
C GLU A 185 11.54 -18.74 16.95
N HIS A 186 10.36 -18.10 16.98
CA HIS A 186 10.08 -16.95 16.13
C HIS A 186 10.95 -15.74 16.47
N LEU A 187 11.23 -15.49 17.76
CA LEU A 187 12.10 -14.40 18.19
C LEU A 187 13.55 -14.63 17.71
N VAL A 188 14.04 -15.86 17.79
CA VAL A 188 15.38 -16.23 17.29
C VAL A 188 15.48 -16.07 15.77
N GLN A 189 14.43 -16.42 15.03
CA GLN A 189 14.38 -16.19 13.58
C GLN A 189 14.43 -14.70 13.22
N MET A 190 13.66 -13.86 13.92
CA MET A 190 13.69 -12.41 13.75
C MET A 190 15.04 -11.81 14.14
N LEU A 191 15.70 -12.37 15.16
CA LEU A 191 17.04 -11.95 15.59
C LEU A 191 18.06 -12.21 14.49
N ALA A 192 18.09 -13.43 13.94
CA ALA A 192 18.98 -13.78 12.83
C ALA A 192 18.76 -12.87 11.61
N ALA A 193 17.50 -12.53 11.30
CA ALA A 193 17.16 -11.63 10.19
C ALA A 193 17.66 -10.18 10.41
N ASN A 194 17.72 -9.70 11.66
CA ASN A 194 18.27 -8.37 11.97
C ASN A 194 19.80 -8.36 12.14
N GLN A 195 20.45 -9.53 12.15
CA GLN A 195 21.92 -9.65 12.27
C GLN A 195 22.65 -9.90 10.94
N SER A 196 21.93 -10.09 9.83
CA SER A 196 22.55 -10.26 8.51
C SER A 196 23.28 -8.99 8.05
N ASP A 197 24.47 -9.14 7.43
CA ASP A 197 25.52 -8.17 7.03
C ASP A 197 25.13 -6.77 6.51
N GLY A 198 24.25 -6.01 7.20
CA GLY A 198 23.92 -4.61 6.92
C GLY A 198 23.30 -4.31 5.55
N THR A 199 23.07 -5.33 4.72
CA THR A 199 22.54 -5.23 3.35
C THR A 199 21.05 -5.56 3.26
N ALA A 200 20.47 -6.19 4.28
CA ALA A 200 19.05 -6.47 4.38
C ALA A 200 18.31 -5.31 5.06
N ALA A 201 17.12 -4.98 4.55
CA ALA A 201 16.22 -4.05 5.24
C ALA A 201 15.87 -4.60 6.64
N PRO A 202 15.76 -3.75 7.68
CA PRO A 202 15.45 -4.21 9.03
C PRO A 202 14.16 -5.02 9.04
N ASP A 203 14.15 -6.16 9.74
CA ASP A 203 12.94 -6.98 9.82
C ASP A 203 11.94 -6.34 10.80
N ASN A 204 11.02 -5.54 10.24
CA ASN A 204 9.94 -4.87 10.96
C ASN A 204 8.83 -5.82 11.46
N ARG A 205 8.93 -7.14 11.20
CA ARG A 205 7.94 -8.14 11.67
C ARG A 205 7.85 -8.21 13.19
N LEU A 206 8.85 -7.74 13.93
CA LEU A 206 8.85 -7.67 15.39
C LEU A 206 7.61 -6.95 15.94
N HIS A 207 7.30 -5.77 15.41
CA HIS A 207 6.17 -4.96 15.87
C HIS A 207 4.84 -5.67 15.61
N GLU A 208 4.64 -6.14 14.36
CA GLU A 208 3.43 -6.86 13.97
C GLU A 208 3.25 -8.13 14.80
N TYR A 209 4.32 -8.88 15.06
CA TYR A 209 4.30 -10.07 15.89
C TYR A 209 3.88 -9.77 17.34
N ILE A 210 4.43 -8.74 17.97
CA ILE A 210 4.03 -8.32 19.32
C ILE A 210 2.55 -7.93 19.35
N ILE A 211 2.10 -7.14 18.36
CA ILE A 211 0.71 -6.70 18.23
C ILE A 211 -0.23 -7.90 18.07
N GLU A 212 0.11 -8.86 17.21
CA GLU A 212 -0.67 -10.08 17.00
C GLU A 212 -0.74 -10.94 18.27
N LYS A 213 0.41 -11.17 18.93
CA LYS A 213 0.49 -11.97 20.16
C LYS A 213 -0.16 -11.32 21.37
N SER A 214 -0.43 -10.01 21.32
CA SER A 214 -1.20 -9.32 22.36
C SER A 214 -2.64 -9.83 22.49
N GLY A 215 -3.20 -10.42 21.42
CA GLY A 215 -4.61 -10.85 21.37
C GLY A 215 -5.63 -9.71 21.44
N ASN A 216 -5.19 -8.45 21.50
CA ASN A 216 -6.07 -7.30 21.65
C ASN A 216 -6.49 -6.77 20.28
N HIS A 217 -7.74 -7.02 19.90
CA HIS A 217 -8.26 -6.61 18.60
C HIS A 217 -8.28 -5.09 18.41
N TYR A 218 -8.53 -4.28 19.45
CA TYR A 218 -8.50 -2.82 19.34
C TYR A 218 -7.11 -2.28 19.03
N ILE A 219 -6.07 -2.82 19.66
CA ILE A 219 -4.67 -2.45 19.35
C ILE A 219 -4.34 -2.83 17.91
N ARG A 220 -4.68 -4.06 17.52
CA ARG A 220 -4.44 -4.55 16.16
C ARG A 220 -5.17 -3.71 15.12
N ASP A 221 -6.41 -3.35 15.38
CA ASP A 221 -7.23 -2.59 14.44
C ASP A 221 -6.71 -1.16 14.30
N PHE A 222 -6.18 -0.53 15.37
CA PHE A 222 -5.45 0.74 15.26
C PHE A 222 -4.28 0.66 14.27
N PHE A 223 -3.43 -0.37 14.39
CA PHE A 223 -2.27 -0.53 13.49
C PHE A 223 -2.62 -0.99 12.07
N ARG A 224 -3.87 -1.41 11.82
CA ARG A 224 -4.39 -1.72 10.48
C ARG A 224 -4.98 -0.50 9.76
N GLN A 225 -5.18 0.62 10.45
CA GLN A 225 -5.74 1.83 9.84
C GLN A 225 -4.79 2.45 8.81
N HIS A 226 -5.37 3.18 7.85
CA HIS A 226 -4.61 3.86 6.79
C HIS A 226 -3.59 4.87 7.33
N VAL A 227 -3.87 5.49 8.48
CA VAL A 227 -2.93 6.41 9.15
C VAL A 227 -1.68 5.66 9.63
N ALA A 228 -1.83 4.50 10.26
CA ALA A 228 -0.69 3.68 10.68
C ALA A 228 0.12 3.18 9.47
N ALA A 229 -0.56 2.79 8.39
CA ALA A 229 0.08 2.39 7.15
C ALA A 229 0.83 3.55 6.45
N TYR A 230 0.31 4.77 6.53
CA TYR A 230 1.00 6.00 6.10
C TYR A 230 2.30 6.20 6.87
N TYR A 231 2.27 6.17 8.21
CA TYR A 231 3.48 6.36 9.01
C TYR A 231 4.50 5.25 8.79
N ARG A 232 4.07 3.98 8.69
CA ARG A 232 4.97 2.86 8.32
C ARG A 232 5.68 3.14 7.00
N THR A 233 4.93 3.54 5.97
CA THR A 233 5.48 3.87 4.65
C THR A 233 6.43 5.07 4.71
N LEU A 234 6.16 6.05 5.57
CA LEU A 234 7.02 7.20 5.81
C LEU A 234 8.34 6.80 6.51
N PHE A 235 8.30 5.95 7.53
CA PHE A 235 9.50 5.45 8.22
C PHE A 235 10.38 4.62 7.27
N ASP A 236 9.77 3.72 6.49
CA ASP A 236 10.48 2.93 5.49
C ASP A 236 11.15 3.82 4.42
N TYR A 237 10.49 4.92 4.03
CA TYR A 237 11.05 5.89 3.09
C TYR A 237 12.19 6.73 3.70
N ALA A 238 12.13 7.03 4.99
CA ALA A 238 13.09 7.87 5.70
C ALA A 238 14.38 7.14 6.14
N ALA A 239 14.46 5.83 5.91
CA ALA A 239 15.64 5.01 6.18
C ALA A 239 16.45 4.64 4.91
N PRO A 240 16.79 5.56 3.97
CA PRO A 240 17.57 5.21 2.79
C PRO A 240 19.07 5.10 3.07
N GLU A 241 19.55 5.71 4.17
CA GLU A 241 20.96 5.67 4.55
C GLU A 241 21.28 4.36 5.30
N THR A 242 22.36 3.70 4.88
CA THR A 242 22.87 2.47 5.52
C THR A 242 23.06 2.63 7.03
N SER A 243 23.46 3.81 7.49
CA SER A 243 23.62 4.13 8.92
C SER A 243 22.31 4.05 9.71
N VAL A 244 21.20 4.53 9.14
CA VAL A 244 19.87 4.47 9.78
C VAL A 244 19.35 3.04 9.80
N VAL A 245 19.58 2.28 8.72
CA VAL A 245 19.23 0.86 8.63
C VAL A 245 19.97 0.04 9.68
N VAL A 246 21.27 0.25 9.83
CA VAL A 246 22.11 -0.41 10.84
C VAL A 246 21.64 -0.05 12.25
N GLU A 247 21.41 1.23 12.54
CA GLU A 247 20.91 1.69 13.85
C GLU A 247 19.56 1.03 14.20
N MET A 248 18.63 0.93 13.24
CA MET A 248 17.34 0.26 13.46
C MET A 248 17.51 -1.24 13.72
N ALA A 249 18.37 -1.92 12.97
CA ALA A 249 18.65 -3.35 13.16
C ALA A 249 19.28 -3.64 14.54
N GLU A 250 20.20 -2.79 15.00
CA GLU A 250 20.77 -2.86 16.35
C GLU A 250 19.72 -2.65 17.44
N GLN A 251 18.80 -1.69 17.25
CA GLN A 251 17.68 -1.47 18.17
C GLN A 251 16.75 -2.69 18.24
N HIS A 252 16.37 -3.27 17.10
CA HIS A 252 15.56 -4.49 17.07
C HIS A 252 16.27 -5.66 17.75
N THR A 253 17.57 -5.82 17.50
CA THR A 253 18.43 -6.84 18.15
C THR A 253 18.37 -6.70 19.67
N ARG A 254 18.53 -5.49 20.22
CA ARG A 254 18.42 -5.23 21.67
C ARG A 254 17.06 -5.63 22.25
N ILE A 255 15.97 -5.33 21.52
CA ILE A 255 14.61 -5.72 21.94
C ILE A 255 14.49 -7.25 21.94
N LEU A 256 14.87 -7.90 20.84
CA LEU A 256 14.78 -9.35 20.65
C LEU A 256 15.60 -10.12 21.69
N ASP A 257 16.84 -9.71 21.96
CA ASP A 257 17.69 -10.31 23.00
C ASP A 257 17.02 -10.23 24.38
N ALA A 258 16.43 -9.08 24.72
CA ALA A 258 15.73 -8.90 25.97
C ALA A 258 14.46 -9.78 26.06
N LEU A 259 13.72 -9.94 24.95
CA LEU A 259 12.55 -10.83 24.88
C LEU A 259 12.95 -12.31 25.02
N ILE A 260 14.01 -12.74 24.33
CA ILE A 260 14.56 -14.10 24.39
C ILE A 260 15.04 -14.43 25.80
N ALA A 261 15.69 -13.48 26.48
CA ALA A 261 16.12 -13.60 27.87
C ALA A 261 14.97 -13.42 28.88
N ARG A 262 13.74 -13.15 28.42
CA ARG A 262 12.56 -12.83 29.26
C ARG A 262 12.81 -11.67 30.25
N ALA A 263 13.70 -10.74 29.89
CA ALA A 263 14.01 -9.57 30.67
C ALA A 263 13.03 -8.43 30.36
N TRP A 264 11.79 -8.57 30.84
CA TRP A 264 10.65 -7.73 30.44
C TRP A 264 10.87 -6.22 30.64
N THR A 265 11.48 -5.81 31.75
CA THR A 265 11.79 -4.40 32.00
C THR A 265 12.76 -3.85 30.95
N ARG A 266 13.79 -4.63 30.58
CA ARG A 266 14.74 -4.26 29.54
C ARG A 266 14.08 -4.23 28.16
N ALA A 267 13.23 -5.21 27.85
CA ALA A 267 12.51 -5.25 26.57
C ALA A 267 11.57 -4.03 26.42
N ARG A 268 10.86 -3.66 27.49
CA ARG A 268 9.99 -2.48 27.51
C ARG A 268 10.78 -1.19 27.27
N LEU A 269 11.90 -1.02 27.97
CA LEU A 269 12.75 0.16 27.81
C LEU A 269 13.33 0.24 26.39
N ALA A 270 13.88 -0.87 25.88
CA ALA A 270 14.44 -0.92 24.53
C ALA A 270 13.39 -0.62 23.44
N LEU A 271 12.15 -1.10 23.61
CA LEU A 271 11.05 -0.81 22.69
C LEU A 271 10.64 0.67 22.72
N ALA A 272 10.57 1.27 23.92
CA ALA A 272 10.27 2.70 24.05
C ALA A 272 11.37 3.57 23.41
N GLU A 273 12.63 3.28 23.71
CA GLU A 273 13.79 3.98 23.11
C GLU A 273 13.78 3.87 21.58
N HIS A 274 13.52 2.67 21.04
CA HIS A 274 13.41 2.46 19.60
C HIS A 274 12.33 3.37 18.98
N ILE A 275 11.10 3.36 19.53
CA ILE A 275 9.98 4.16 19.00
C ILE A 275 10.32 5.66 19.06
N GLN A 276 10.88 6.13 20.17
CA GLN A 276 11.24 7.54 20.36
C GLN A 276 12.37 7.98 19.42
N SER A 277 13.34 7.10 19.14
CA SER A 277 14.47 7.42 18.26
C SER A 277 14.04 7.75 16.82
N GLN A 278 12.88 7.26 16.39
CA GLN A 278 12.36 7.51 15.05
C GLN A 278 11.97 8.98 14.82
N GLU A 279 11.69 9.74 15.88
CA GLU A 279 11.45 11.18 15.78
C GLU A 279 12.67 11.89 15.17
N ARG A 280 13.88 11.53 15.63
CA ARG A 280 15.14 12.11 15.15
C ARG A 280 15.39 11.80 13.68
N VAL A 281 15.07 10.57 13.25
CA VAL A 281 15.23 10.14 11.85
C VAL A 281 14.36 10.98 10.94
N LEU A 282 13.07 11.14 11.28
CA LEU A 282 12.13 11.92 10.47
C LEU A 282 12.36 13.44 10.56
N GLY A 283 12.85 13.95 11.70
CA GLY A 283 13.23 15.36 11.83
C GLY A 283 14.33 15.76 10.83
N ARG A 284 15.30 14.87 10.57
CA ARG A 284 16.33 15.10 9.53
C ARG A 284 15.71 15.14 8.14
N LEU A 285 14.77 14.24 7.83
CA LEU A 285 14.07 14.23 6.55
C LEU A 285 13.29 15.54 6.32
N LEU A 286 12.55 16.01 7.32
CA LEU A 286 11.83 17.29 7.26
C LEU A 286 12.79 18.47 7.00
N THR A 287 13.93 18.50 7.70
CA THR A 287 14.96 19.54 7.49
C THR A 287 15.51 19.53 6.07
N LEU A 288 15.75 18.35 5.48
CA LEU A 288 16.23 18.22 4.10
C LEU A 288 15.18 18.66 3.07
N VAL A 289 13.91 18.31 3.31
CA VAL A 289 12.77 18.74 2.48
C VAL A 289 12.62 20.25 2.48
N ASP A 290 12.75 20.89 3.64
CA ASP A 290 12.68 22.35 3.75
C ASP A 290 13.96 23.03 3.22
N GLY A 291 15.13 22.44 3.41
CA GLY A 291 16.41 22.94 2.90
C GLY A 291 16.49 22.96 1.38
N LYS A 292 15.90 21.98 0.69
CA LYS A 292 15.77 21.97 -0.79
C LYS A 292 14.93 23.14 -1.35
N LYS A 293 14.19 23.87 -0.50
CA LYS A 293 13.47 25.08 -0.90
C LYS A 293 14.36 26.34 -0.95
N SER A 294 15.60 26.28 -0.45
CA SER A 294 16.52 27.43 -0.48
C SER A 294 17.73 27.22 -1.41
N PRO A 295 17.61 27.60 -2.68
CA PRO A 295 18.71 28.26 -3.36
C PRO A 295 18.31 29.62 -3.98
N SER A 296 19.20 30.60 -3.79
CA SER A 296 19.23 31.97 -4.35
C SER A 296 18.28 33.04 -3.76
N ARG A 297 18.66 33.59 -2.63
CA ARG A 297 18.71 35.07 -2.49
C ARG A 297 20.14 35.42 -2.13
N HIS A 298 20.72 36.37 -2.87
CA HIS A 298 22.05 36.99 -2.76
C HIS A 298 22.98 36.73 -3.96
N SER A 299 22.75 37.47 -5.04
CA SER A 299 23.83 38.26 -5.64
C SER A 299 23.35 39.71 -5.76
N ARG A 300 24.02 40.58 -5.00
CA ARG A 300 23.84 42.03 -5.04
C ARG A 300 24.33 42.54 -6.40
N GLY A 301 23.42 42.97 -7.26
CA GLY A 301 23.74 43.85 -8.36
C GLY A 301 23.88 45.28 -7.85
N LYS A 302 25.11 45.72 -7.55
CA LYS A 302 25.45 47.15 -7.56
C LYS A 302 25.21 47.64 -8.99
N SER A 303 24.31 48.59 -9.19
CA SER A 303 24.30 49.42 -10.40
C SER A 303 24.65 50.83 -9.98
N ALA A 304 25.90 51.21 -10.24
CA ALA A 304 26.27 52.60 -10.42
C ALA A 304 25.51 53.13 -11.65
N TYR A 305 24.97 54.34 -11.57
CA TYR A 305 25.00 55.27 -12.69
C TYR A 305 25.03 56.69 -12.14
N SER A 306 26.06 57.40 -12.57
CA SER A 306 26.29 58.82 -12.36
C SER A 306 25.24 59.65 -13.10
N SER A 307 24.86 60.77 -12.51
CA SER A 307 24.90 62.08 -13.16
C SER A 307 25.40 63.08 -12.12
#